data_AF-A0A2E2P069-F1
#
_entry.id   AF-A0A2E2P069-F1
#
_cell.length_a   1.000
_cell.length_b   1.000
_cell.length_c   1.000
_cell.angle_alpha   90.00
_cell.angle_beta   90.00
_cell.angle_gamma   90.00
#
_symmetry.space_group_name_H-M   'P 1'
#
loop_
_entity.id
_entity.type
_entity.pdbx_description
1 polymer ?
#
loop_
_entity_poly.entity_id
_entity_poly.type
_entity_poly.pdbx_seq_one_letter_code
_entity_poly.pdbx_strand_id
1 'polypeptide(L)'
;MRAISIIIYIMFCAFDLSAQNLIPNGDLEDTIPKNFDLKFAAEWDSPTNATPDYYTEYHNNLNNRGVPYNLNGFQQPKSGIAYVGFLVFSKPNPDFREYLQNQLVRELKKDSVYCFQVYVNLADSFTYATRNTLGVYFTDKMVDTNSVLYLGYVPNLILDSNYIEEKQSWIKMHSNYKAAGGEKYLLIGNFSNDSSIDTMALTGGSQLYYQATYLYFDDFYLGSCDSLPQDTSIGLIERKLKFKEAKVFPNPSTAQFNIEVKKADAYTLEVMDHSGRAVISDSFNGSTTQLNLAGFSEGVYFLRIISDRRAYYQKIILQD
;
A
#
# COMPACT_ATOMS: atom_id res chain seq x y z
N MET A 1 57.09 -28.72 -19.19
CA MET A 1 55.64 -28.97 -19.06
C MET A 1 54.94 -27.62 -19.17
N ARG A 2 54.20 -27.37 -20.25
CA ARG A 2 53.51 -26.08 -20.47
C ARG A 2 52.14 -26.16 -19.80
N ALA A 3 51.90 -25.32 -18.80
CA ALA A 3 50.60 -25.21 -18.14
C ALA A 3 49.65 -24.45 -19.08
N ILE A 4 48.53 -25.07 -19.43
CA ILE A 4 47.45 -24.47 -20.21
C ILE A 4 46.41 -23.97 -19.20
N SER A 5 46.31 -22.66 -19.03
CA SER A 5 45.25 -22.04 -18.22
C SER A 5 44.00 -21.86 -19.08
N ILE A 6 42.94 -22.61 -18.76
CA ILE A 6 41.61 -22.46 -19.36
C ILE A 6 40.86 -21.39 -18.56
N ILE A 7 40.63 -20.23 -19.15
CA ILE A 7 39.82 -19.16 -18.57
C ILE A 7 38.37 -19.38 -19.02
N ILE A 8 37.50 -19.79 -18.09
CA ILE A 8 36.06 -19.95 -18.32
C ILE A 8 35.40 -18.58 -18.10
N TYR A 9 34.93 -17.95 -19.17
CA TYR A 9 34.07 -16.77 -19.09
C TYR A 9 32.66 -17.23 -18.73
N ILE A 10 32.29 -17.12 -17.45
CA ILE A 10 30.90 -17.28 -17.01
C ILE A 10 30.17 -16.00 -17.41
N MET A 11 29.46 -16.04 -18.54
CA MET A 11 28.57 -14.98 -18.98
C MET A 11 27.38 -14.95 -18.01
N PHE A 12 27.44 -14.08 -17.00
CA PHE A 12 26.32 -13.81 -16.11
C PHE A 12 25.22 -13.15 -16.96
N CYS A 13 24.27 -13.94 -17.46
CA CYS A 13 23.02 -13.41 -17.97
C CYS A 13 22.29 -12.81 -16.76
N ALA A 14 22.41 -11.49 -16.60
CA ALA A 14 21.52 -10.74 -15.73
C ALA A 14 20.11 -10.87 -16.32
N PHE A 15 19.35 -11.86 -15.86
CA PHE A 15 17.92 -11.82 -16.04
C PHE A 15 17.43 -10.64 -15.23
N ASP A 16 16.85 -9.64 -15.89
CA ASP A 16 16.09 -8.60 -15.21
C ASP A 16 14.99 -9.30 -14.40
N LEU A 17 15.22 -9.46 -13.09
CA LEU A 17 14.17 -9.75 -12.13
C LEU A 17 13.27 -8.50 -12.04
N SER A 18 12.43 -8.27 -13.06
CA SER A 18 11.45 -7.20 -13.03
C SER A 18 10.16 -7.66 -12.34
N ALA A 19 10.29 -8.12 -11.10
CA ALA A 19 9.18 -8.32 -10.17
C ALA A 19 8.93 -7.00 -9.43
N GLN A 20 8.41 -5.99 -10.13
CA GLN A 20 8.04 -4.71 -9.54
C GLN A 20 6.60 -4.38 -9.93
N ASN A 21 5.86 -3.81 -8.99
CA ASN A 21 4.52 -3.31 -9.23
C ASN A 21 4.55 -2.30 -10.38
N LEU A 22 3.77 -2.55 -11.43
CA LEU A 22 3.65 -1.67 -12.58
C LEU A 22 2.77 -0.46 -12.32
N ILE A 23 2.01 -0.48 -11.23
CA ILE A 23 1.27 0.67 -10.71
C ILE A 23 2.23 1.43 -9.78
N PRO A 24 2.79 2.58 -10.19
CA PRO A 24 3.52 3.43 -9.26
C PRO A 24 2.61 3.91 -8.13
N ASN A 25 3.19 4.05 -6.93
CA ASN A 25 2.48 4.49 -5.72
C ASN A 25 1.18 3.69 -5.46
N GLY A 26 1.23 2.37 -5.67
CA GLY A 26 0.07 1.48 -5.49
C GLY A 26 -0.39 1.34 -4.03
N ASP A 27 0.48 1.62 -3.08
CA ASP A 27 0.19 1.72 -1.63
C ASP A 27 -0.32 3.11 -1.22
N LEU A 28 -0.36 4.07 -2.15
CA LEU A 28 -0.95 5.42 -1.99
C LEU A 28 -0.22 6.34 -0.99
N GLU A 29 0.95 5.96 -0.51
CA GLU A 29 1.64 6.66 0.58
C GLU A 29 2.37 7.94 0.13
N ASP A 30 2.80 7.98 -1.13
CA ASP A 30 3.42 9.18 -1.71
C ASP A 30 2.33 10.20 -2.06
N THR A 31 2.53 11.45 -1.65
CA THR A 31 1.50 12.50 -1.78
C THR A 31 2.01 13.74 -2.49
N ILE A 32 1.10 14.36 -3.24
CA ILE A 32 1.25 15.70 -3.79
C ILE A 32 0.31 16.68 -3.09
N PRO A 33 0.73 17.94 -2.88
CA PRO A 33 -0.17 18.97 -2.34
C PRO A 33 -1.28 19.30 -3.33
N LYS A 34 -2.49 19.50 -2.80
CA LYS A 34 -3.65 20.07 -3.49
C LYS A 34 -4.05 21.38 -2.77
N ASN A 35 -5.08 22.05 -3.27
CA ASN A 35 -5.55 23.31 -2.68
C ASN A 35 -5.99 23.12 -1.21
N PHE A 36 -5.90 24.19 -0.42
CA PHE A 36 -6.38 24.23 0.97
C PHE A 36 -5.77 23.17 1.91
N ASP A 37 -4.45 22.96 1.81
CA ASP A 37 -3.68 21.97 2.59
C ASP A 37 -4.11 20.51 2.39
N LEU A 38 -4.94 20.25 1.37
CA LEU A 38 -5.30 18.90 0.98
C LEU A 38 -4.10 18.21 0.31
N LYS A 39 -4.14 16.89 0.35
CA LYS A 39 -3.17 16.02 -0.30
C LYS A 39 -3.92 15.05 -1.19
N PHE A 40 -3.24 14.57 -2.21
CA PHE A 40 -3.71 13.45 -3.03
C PHE A 40 -2.55 12.50 -3.29
N ALA A 41 -2.85 11.24 -3.59
CA ALA A 41 -1.83 10.26 -3.94
C ALA A 41 -1.10 10.71 -5.21
N ALA A 42 0.23 10.75 -5.18
CA ALA A 42 1.07 11.01 -6.34
C ALA A 42 0.82 9.95 -7.42
N GLU A 43 0.99 10.28 -8.70
CA GLU A 43 0.77 9.39 -9.86
C GLU A 43 -0.68 8.92 -10.10
N TRP A 44 -1.59 9.25 -9.18
CA TRP A 44 -3.02 8.99 -9.31
C TRP A 44 -3.76 10.29 -9.64
N ASP A 45 -4.77 10.19 -10.51
CA ASP A 45 -5.68 11.30 -10.81
C ASP A 45 -7.09 10.81 -11.19
N SER A 46 -8.02 11.74 -11.33
CA SER A 46 -9.35 11.48 -11.88
C SER A 46 -9.36 11.73 -13.39
N PRO A 47 -9.85 10.79 -14.23
CA PRO A 47 -10.02 11.00 -15.67
C PRO A 47 -11.26 11.84 -16.02
N THR A 48 -12.00 12.30 -15.02
CA THR A 48 -13.25 13.06 -15.14
C THR A 48 -13.23 14.28 -14.22
N ASN A 49 -14.21 15.17 -14.34
CA ASN A 49 -14.42 16.30 -13.43
C ASN A 49 -15.00 15.89 -12.05
N ALA A 50 -15.21 14.59 -11.82
CA ALA A 50 -15.62 14.08 -10.50
C ALA A 50 -14.41 14.00 -9.55
N THR A 51 -14.66 13.76 -8.26
CA THR A 51 -13.65 14.02 -7.21
C THR A 51 -13.50 12.83 -6.27
N PRO A 52 -12.78 11.77 -6.68
CA PRO A 52 -12.34 10.72 -5.76
C PRO A 52 -11.70 11.36 -4.52
N ASP A 53 -12.01 10.83 -3.35
CA ASP A 53 -11.44 11.32 -2.11
C ASP A 53 -10.17 10.53 -1.76
N TYR A 54 -9.23 11.24 -1.17
CA TYR A 54 -8.04 10.66 -0.55
C TYR A 54 -8.12 10.88 0.95
N TYR A 55 -7.99 9.80 1.71
CA TYR A 55 -8.07 9.79 3.16
C TYR A 55 -6.70 9.44 3.73
N THR A 56 -6.22 10.22 4.69
CA THR A 56 -4.91 9.99 5.31
C THR A 56 -4.85 10.49 6.75
N GLU A 57 -3.94 9.93 7.56
CA GLU A 57 -3.68 10.39 8.94
C GLU A 57 -3.31 11.89 8.98
N TYR A 58 -2.78 12.44 7.89
CA TYR A 58 -2.43 13.86 7.78
C TYR A 58 -3.64 14.80 7.66
N HIS A 59 -4.83 14.27 7.37
CA HIS A 59 -6.07 15.05 7.25
C HIS A 59 -6.93 14.99 8.51
N ASN A 60 -6.42 14.46 9.63
CA ASN A 60 -7.21 14.29 10.85
C ASN A 60 -7.70 15.61 11.47
N ASN A 61 -7.07 16.75 11.14
CA ASN A 61 -7.55 18.09 11.55
C ASN A 61 -8.56 18.69 10.55
N LEU A 62 -8.75 18.04 9.39
CA LEU A 62 -9.74 18.40 8.39
C LEU A 62 -10.94 17.48 8.64
N ASN A 63 -11.89 17.97 9.43
CA ASN A 63 -13.09 17.22 9.80
C ASN A 63 -13.67 16.51 8.56
N ASN A 64 -13.79 15.19 8.64
CA ASN A 64 -14.38 14.29 7.64
C ASN A 64 -13.48 13.83 6.47
N ARG A 65 -12.16 14.07 6.50
CA ARG A 65 -11.21 13.54 5.50
C ARG A 65 -10.05 12.72 6.08
N GLY A 66 -10.09 12.44 7.39
CA GLY A 66 -9.05 11.70 8.09
C GLY A 66 -9.18 10.19 7.98
N VAL A 67 -8.26 9.50 8.63
CA VAL A 67 -8.37 8.07 8.93
C VAL A 67 -8.24 7.85 10.44
N PRO A 68 -8.98 6.89 11.02
CA PRO A 68 -9.89 5.97 10.34
C PRO A 68 -11.30 6.55 10.13
N TYR A 69 -11.62 7.73 10.67
CA TYR A 69 -12.95 8.34 10.59
C TYR A 69 -12.99 9.45 9.53
N ASN A 70 -13.97 9.35 8.63
CA ASN A 70 -14.24 10.34 7.59
C ASN A 70 -15.76 10.55 7.38
N LEU A 71 -16.17 11.34 6.38
CA LEU A 71 -17.59 11.61 6.10
C LEU A 71 -18.41 10.35 5.81
N ASN A 72 -17.77 9.41 5.12
CA ASN A 72 -18.37 8.22 4.54
C ASN A 72 -18.33 7.03 5.54
N GLY A 73 -17.46 7.13 6.55
CA GLY A 73 -17.60 6.52 7.88
C GLY A 73 -16.27 6.04 8.47
N PHE A 74 -16.13 4.76 8.83
CA PHE A 74 -14.95 4.22 9.51
C PHE A 74 -14.22 3.12 8.73
N GLN A 75 -12.94 3.34 8.44
CA GLN A 75 -12.03 2.30 7.97
C GLN A 75 -10.58 2.65 8.32
N GLN A 76 -9.86 1.71 8.94
CA GLN A 76 -8.39 1.79 9.06
C GLN A 76 -7.74 1.49 7.71
N PRO A 77 -6.64 2.17 7.32
CA PRO A 77 -5.88 1.82 6.13
C PRO A 77 -5.51 0.33 6.09
N LYS A 78 -5.53 -0.27 4.91
CA LYS A 78 -5.17 -1.68 4.73
C LYS A 78 -3.67 -1.86 4.94
N SER A 79 -2.88 -0.93 4.43
CA SER A 79 -1.48 -0.75 4.76
C SER A 79 -1.17 0.74 4.98
N GLY A 80 0.05 1.07 5.39
CA GLY A 80 0.46 2.48 5.46
C GLY A 80 -0.40 3.37 6.38
N ILE A 81 -0.74 4.56 5.87
CA ILE A 81 -1.49 5.60 6.59
C ILE A 81 -2.59 6.25 5.72
N ALA A 82 -2.86 5.72 4.54
CA ALA A 82 -3.82 6.30 3.61
C ALA A 82 -4.63 5.26 2.83
N TYR A 83 -5.73 5.71 2.25
CA TYR A 83 -6.49 5.00 1.22
C TYR A 83 -7.29 6.00 0.40
N VAL A 84 -7.79 5.56 -0.75
CA VAL A 84 -8.67 6.36 -1.61
C VAL A 84 -10.09 5.84 -1.53
N GLY A 85 -11.06 6.67 -1.87
CA GLY A 85 -12.44 6.24 -1.99
C GLY A 85 -13.19 6.98 -3.09
N PHE A 86 -14.19 6.32 -3.66
CA PHE A 86 -15.00 6.93 -4.71
C PHE A 86 -16.34 6.24 -4.95
N LEU A 87 -17.27 6.97 -5.58
CA LEU A 87 -18.60 6.50 -5.97
C LEU A 87 -18.56 5.62 -7.23
N VAL A 88 -19.03 4.38 -7.08
CA VAL A 88 -19.25 3.46 -8.21
C VAL A 88 -20.73 3.37 -8.62
N PHE A 89 -21.65 3.84 -7.78
CA PHE A 89 -23.08 3.90 -8.08
C PHE A 89 -23.76 4.98 -7.24
N SER A 90 -24.76 5.68 -7.80
CA SER A 90 -25.55 6.67 -7.07
C SER A 90 -27.01 6.67 -7.51
N LYS A 91 -27.90 6.30 -6.59
CA LYS A 91 -29.35 6.39 -6.82
C LYS A 91 -29.88 7.83 -6.89
N PRO A 92 -29.44 8.79 -6.05
CA PRO A 92 -29.96 10.17 -6.11
C PRO A 92 -29.40 10.96 -7.30
N ASN A 93 -28.23 10.57 -7.82
CA ASN A 93 -27.59 11.21 -8.97
C ASN A 93 -27.32 10.14 -10.05
N PRO A 94 -28.33 9.83 -10.90
CA PRO A 94 -28.20 8.77 -11.89
C PRO A 94 -26.95 8.94 -12.76
N ASP A 95 -26.28 7.83 -13.03
CA ASP A 95 -25.09 7.74 -13.88
C ASP A 95 -23.87 8.54 -13.40
N PHE A 96 -23.92 9.21 -12.24
CA PHE A 96 -22.74 9.84 -11.64
C PHE A 96 -21.72 8.77 -11.27
N ARG A 97 -20.46 8.99 -11.67
CA ARG A 97 -19.34 8.06 -11.43
C ARG A 97 -18.07 8.80 -11.10
N GLU A 98 -17.28 8.15 -10.26
CA GLU A 98 -15.90 8.51 -10.01
C GLU A 98 -14.99 7.35 -10.42
N TYR A 99 -13.78 7.71 -10.82
CA TYR A 99 -12.77 6.78 -11.31
C TYR A 99 -11.42 7.21 -10.78
N LEU A 100 -10.51 6.24 -10.66
CA LEU A 100 -9.09 6.52 -10.51
C LEU A 100 -8.35 6.09 -11.77
N GLN A 101 -7.39 6.90 -12.16
CA GLN A 101 -6.49 6.66 -13.27
C GLN A 101 -5.04 6.70 -12.79
N ASN A 102 -4.20 5.84 -13.35
CA ASN A 102 -2.77 5.81 -13.07
C ASN A 102 -1.99 5.45 -14.35
N GLN A 103 -0.83 6.08 -14.52
CA GLN A 103 0.10 5.75 -15.61
C GLN A 103 1.05 4.65 -15.18
N LEU A 104 1.10 3.57 -15.95
CA LEU A 104 1.98 2.44 -15.67
C LEU A 104 3.46 2.83 -15.81
N VAL A 105 4.31 2.24 -14.96
CA VAL A 105 5.77 2.43 -15.01
C VAL A 105 6.34 2.09 -16.40
N ARG A 106 5.73 1.13 -17.08
CA ARG A 106 6.05 0.72 -18.45
C ARG A 106 4.83 0.13 -19.14
N GLU A 107 4.83 0.19 -20.46
CA GLU A 107 3.76 -0.40 -21.26
C GLU A 107 3.65 -1.91 -21.07
N LEU A 108 2.42 -2.43 -21.12
CA LEU A 108 2.18 -3.86 -21.05
C LEU A 108 2.63 -4.53 -22.36
N LYS A 109 3.22 -5.72 -22.21
CA LYS A 109 3.76 -6.49 -23.33
C LYS A 109 2.66 -7.37 -23.91
N LYS A 110 2.50 -7.31 -25.23
CA LYS A 110 1.57 -8.16 -25.97
C LYS A 110 1.70 -9.63 -25.57
N ASP A 111 0.55 -10.29 -25.43
CA ASP A 111 0.41 -11.71 -25.09
C ASP A 111 0.94 -12.12 -23.70
N SER A 112 1.46 -11.18 -22.91
CA SER A 112 1.86 -11.43 -21.52
C SER A 112 0.65 -11.45 -20.59
N VAL A 113 0.69 -12.33 -19.59
CA VAL A 113 -0.32 -12.40 -18.53
C VAL A 113 0.16 -11.61 -17.32
N TYR A 114 -0.67 -10.68 -16.87
CA TYR A 114 -0.47 -9.87 -15.68
C TYR A 114 -1.52 -10.23 -14.64
N CYS A 115 -1.15 -10.21 -13.36
CA CYS A 115 -2.07 -10.33 -12.26
C CYS A 115 -2.35 -8.93 -11.69
N PHE A 116 -3.62 -8.54 -11.72
CA PHE A 116 -4.13 -7.35 -11.06
C PHE A 116 -4.68 -7.71 -9.67
N GLN A 117 -4.41 -6.88 -8.68
CA GLN A 117 -4.94 -7.00 -7.32
C GLN A 117 -5.23 -5.62 -6.73
N VAL A 118 -6.27 -5.53 -5.92
CA VAL A 118 -6.60 -4.36 -5.10
C VAL A 118 -7.38 -4.81 -3.86
N TYR A 119 -7.27 -4.09 -2.75
CA TYR A 119 -8.14 -4.29 -1.59
C TYR A 119 -9.28 -3.28 -1.61
N VAL A 120 -10.49 -3.76 -1.33
CA VAL A 120 -11.72 -2.98 -1.40
C VAL A 120 -12.50 -3.10 -0.10
N ASN A 121 -13.18 -2.04 0.30
CA ASN A 121 -14.13 -2.04 1.42
C ASN A 121 -15.32 -1.13 1.07
N LEU A 122 -16.54 -1.54 1.40
CA LEU A 122 -17.73 -0.71 1.24
C LEU A 122 -17.82 0.27 2.41
N ALA A 123 -17.89 1.58 2.11
CA ALA A 123 -18.07 2.58 3.15
C ALA A 123 -19.35 2.33 3.96
N ASP A 124 -19.21 2.31 5.28
CA ASP A 124 -20.23 1.88 6.25
C ASP A 124 -21.50 2.74 6.21
N SER A 125 -21.39 4.02 5.86
CA SER A 125 -22.57 4.88 5.73
C SER A 125 -23.42 4.57 4.50
N PHE A 126 -22.87 3.93 3.46
CA PHE A 126 -23.58 3.76 2.18
C PHE A 126 -24.56 2.57 2.20
N THR A 127 -25.69 2.70 1.52
CA THR A 127 -26.87 1.82 1.67
C THR A 127 -27.15 0.94 0.47
N TYR A 128 -26.24 0.90 -0.51
CA TYR A 128 -26.33 -0.03 -1.65
C TYR A 128 -25.00 -0.75 -1.88
N ALA A 129 -25.08 -2.05 -2.16
CA ALA A 129 -24.01 -2.82 -2.79
C ALA A 129 -24.33 -3.05 -4.27
N THR A 130 -23.28 -3.21 -5.07
CA THR A 130 -23.36 -3.55 -6.50
C THR A 130 -22.60 -4.84 -6.77
N ARG A 131 -22.88 -5.47 -7.92
CA ARG A 131 -22.17 -6.65 -8.44
C ARG A 131 -21.95 -6.54 -9.94
N ASN A 132 -20.96 -7.24 -10.48
CA ASN A 132 -20.55 -7.15 -11.89
C ASN A 132 -20.31 -5.71 -12.36
N THR A 133 -19.79 -4.85 -11.48
CA THR A 133 -19.81 -3.39 -11.67
C THR A 133 -18.41 -2.78 -11.64
N LEU A 134 -17.53 -3.28 -10.78
CA LEU A 134 -16.19 -2.73 -10.60
C LEU A 134 -15.24 -3.28 -11.68
N GLY A 135 -14.97 -2.44 -12.67
CA GLY A 135 -14.11 -2.78 -13.79
C GLY A 135 -12.71 -2.18 -13.72
N VAL A 136 -11.79 -2.79 -14.47
CA VAL A 136 -10.48 -2.21 -14.79
C VAL A 136 -10.36 -2.09 -16.30
N TYR A 137 -10.00 -0.91 -16.78
CA TYR A 137 -9.80 -0.60 -18.19
C TYR A 137 -8.35 -0.20 -18.44
N PHE A 138 -7.65 -0.96 -19.29
CA PHE A 138 -6.29 -0.71 -19.73
C PHE A 138 -6.30 -0.06 -21.12
N THR A 139 -5.51 1.00 -21.29
CA THR A 139 -5.52 1.81 -22.52
C THR A 139 -4.14 2.35 -22.83
N ASP A 140 -3.87 2.63 -24.11
CA ASP A 140 -2.61 3.23 -24.59
C ASP A 140 -2.59 4.76 -24.44
N LYS A 141 -3.75 5.36 -24.11
CA LYS A 141 -3.95 6.82 -24.01
C LYS A 141 -4.51 7.20 -22.65
N MET A 142 -4.00 8.31 -22.11
CA MET A 142 -4.59 9.00 -20.98
C MET A 142 -6.03 9.40 -21.31
N VAL A 143 -6.95 9.14 -20.39
CA VAL A 143 -8.33 9.61 -20.46
C VAL A 143 -8.44 10.90 -19.67
N ASP A 144 -9.03 11.91 -20.30
CA ASP A 144 -9.34 13.21 -19.70
C ASP A 144 -10.66 13.70 -20.31
N THR A 145 -11.67 13.88 -19.48
CA THR A 145 -13.01 14.28 -19.90
C THR A 145 -13.57 15.32 -18.95
N ASN A 146 -14.37 16.24 -19.48
CA ASN A 146 -15.07 17.25 -18.68
C ASN A 146 -16.41 16.76 -18.10
N SER A 147 -16.62 15.43 -18.05
CA SER A 147 -17.84 14.79 -17.57
C SER A 147 -17.75 14.46 -16.08
N VAL A 148 -18.88 14.14 -15.45
CA VAL A 148 -18.96 13.47 -14.13
C VAL A 148 -19.77 12.16 -14.21
N LEU A 149 -20.20 11.81 -15.42
CA LEU A 149 -21.02 10.63 -15.70
C LEU A 149 -20.14 9.43 -16.04
N TYR A 150 -20.75 8.25 -16.11
CA TYR A 150 -20.04 7.03 -16.48
C TYR A 150 -19.31 7.17 -17.82
N LEU A 151 -18.12 6.58 -17.88
CA LEU A 151 -17.32 6.41 -19.07
C LEU A 151 -17.74 5.10 -19.74
N GLY A 152 -18.36 5.18 -20.92
CA GLY A 152 -18.89 4.03 -21.66
C GLY A 152 -17.83 3.14 -22.33
N TYR A 153 -16.71 2.87 -21.65
CA TYR A 153 -15.71 1.91 -22.11
C TYR A 153 -16.11 0.48 -21.76
N VAL A 154 -15.63 -0.50 -22.52
CA VAL A 154 -15.73 -1.91 -22.12
C VAL A 154 -14.50 -2.24 -21.28
N PRO A 155 -14.65 -2.51 -19.98
CA PRO A 155 -13.50 -2.82 -19.13
C PRO A 155 -12.88 -4.16 -19.54
N ASN A 156 -11.56 -4.26 -19.41
CA ASN A 156 -10.83 -5.50 -19.68
C ASN A 156 -11.06 -6.55 -18.59
N LEU A 157 -11.30 -6.09 -17.36
CA LEU A 157 -11.57 -6.93 -16.20
C LEU A 157 -12.85 -6.46 -15.52
N ILE A 158 -13.66 -7.40 -15.03
CA ILE A 158 -14.68 -7.18 -14.00
C ILE A 158 -14.21 -7.93 -12.76
N LEU A 159 -14.08 -7.23 -11.64
CA LEU A 159 -13.44 -7.76 -10.43
C LEU A 159 -14.41 -8.47 -9.50
N ASP A 160 -15.69 -8.14 -9.59
CA ASP A 160 -16.75 -8.59 -8.70
C ASP A 160 -17.79 -9.44 -9.44
N SER A 161 -18.02 -10.66 -8.97
CA SER A 161 -19.14 -11.51 -9.44
C SER A 161 -20.33 -11.53 -8.47
N ASN A 162 -20.05 -11.25 -7.20
CA ASN A 162 -20.99 -11.17 -6.08
C ASN A 162 -21.13 -9.70 -5.63
N TYR A 163 -22.13 -9.41 -4.80
CA TYR A 163 -22.29 -8.08 -4.23
C TYR A 163 -21.11 -7.70 -3.35
N ILE A 164 -20.63 -6.47 -3.51
CA ILE A 164 -19.58 -5.87 -2.66
C ILE A 164 -20.26 -5.31 -1.41
N GLU A 165 -20.44 -6.14 -0.38
CA GLU A 165 -21.17 -5.79 0.84
C GLU A 165 -20.31 -5.70 2.11
N GLU A 166 -19.02 -6.07 2.04
CA GLU A 166 -18.13 -6.07 3.19
C GLU A 166 -17.80 -4.63 3.63
N LYS A 167 -18.19 -4.30 4.86
CA LYS A 167 -18.05 -2.97 5.47
C LYS A 167 -17.01 -2.89 6.59
N GLN A 168 -16.61 -4.01 7.17
CA GLN A 168 -15.75 -4.06 8.35
C GLN A 168 -14.30 -4.42 8.02
N SER A 169 -14.10 -5.19 6.95
CA SER A 169 -12.79 -5.69 6.55
C SER A 169 -12.45 -5.32 5.11
N TRP A 170 -11.17 -5.35 4.79
CA TRP A 170 -10.71 -5.23 3.42
C TRP A 170 -10.83 -6.58 2.70
N ILE A 171 -11.54 -6.61 1.57
CA ILE A 171 -11.59 -7.77 0.69
C ILE A 171 -10.57 -7.61 -0.43
N LYS A 172 -9.80 -8.67 -0.67
CA LYS A 172 -8.88 -8.72 -1.80
C LYS A 172 -9.63 -9.08 -3.06
N MET A 173 -9.61 -8.19 -4.04
CA MET A 173 -10.08 -8.45 -5.39
C MET A 173 -8.89 -8.65 -6.31
N HIS A 174 -8.96 -9.65 -7.18
CA HIS A 174 -7.87 -9.94 -8.10
C HIS A 174 -8.40 -10.58 -9.38
N SER A 175 -7.67 -10.38 -10.49
CA SER A 175 -7.97 -11.02 -11.76
C SER A 175 -6.73 -11.08 -12.65
N ASN A 176 -6.73 -12.01 -13.60
CA ASN A 176 -5.66 -12.17 -14.56
C ASN A 176 -6.03 -11.43 -15.85
N TYR A 177 -5.07 -10.68 -16.40
CA TYR A 177 -5.22 -9.95 -17.64
C TYR A 177 -4.19 -10.41 -18.67
N LYS A 178 -4.65 -10.86 -19.83
CA LYS A 178 -3.76 -11.09 -20.98
C LYS A 178 -3.70 -9.81 -21.82
N ALA A 179 -2.56 -9.14 -21.81
CA ALA A 179 -2.38 -7.85 -22.49
C ALA A 179 -2.42 -7.98 -24.02
N ALA A 180 -3.08 -7.03 -24.67
CA ALA A 180 -3.04 -6.86 -26.12
C ALA A 180 -1.71 -6.20 -26.57
N GLY A 181 -1.07 -5.47 -25.66
CA GLY A 181 0.21 -4.80 -25.84
C GLY A 181 0.07 -3.32 -26.13
N GLY A 182 0.96 -2.51 -25.53
CA GLY A 182 1.00 -1.05 -25.70
C GLY A 182 0.10 -0.28 -24.74
N GLU A 183 -0.61 -0.96 -23.83
CA GLU A 183 -1.36 -0.33 -22.76
C GLU A 183 -0.41 0.39 -21.79
N LYS A 184 -0.69 1.67 -21.50
CA LYS A 184 0.15 2.58 -20.70
C LYS A 184 -0.56 3.15 -19.48
N TYR A 185 -1.88 3.06 -19.44
CA TYR A 185 -2.71 3.58 -18.36
C TYR A 185 -3.69 2.52 -17.91
N LEU A 186 -4.07 2.61 -16.64
CA LEU A 186 -5.18 1.87 -16.06
C LEU A 186 -6.22 2.86 -15.53
N LEU A 187 -7.50 2.52 -15.69
CA LEU A 187 -8.61 3.15 -15.01
C LEU A 187 -9.35 2.09 -14.20
N ILE A 188 -9.80 2.44 -13.00
CA ILE A 188 -10.67 1.60 -12.19
C ILE A 188 -11.94 2.37 -11.82
N GLY A 189 -13.09 1.70 -11.89
CA GLY A 189 -14.39 2.25 -11.53
C GLY A 189 -15.52 1.48 -12.19
N ASN A 190 -16.69 2.12 -12.35
CA ASN A 190 -17.85 1.49 -12.96
C ASN A 190 -18.15 2.09 -14.34
N PHE A 191 -17.99 1.29 -15.40
CA PHE A 191 -18.15 1.73 -16.79
C PHE A 191 -19.56 1.50 -17.36
N SER A 192 -20.47 0.98 -16.53
CA SER A 192 -21.84 0.65 -16.90
C SER A 192 -22.82 1.73 -16.45
N ASN A 193 -23.88 1.94 -17.24
CA ASN A 193 -24.98 2.81 -16.85
C ASN A 193 -25.83 2.18 -15.73
N ASP A 194 -26.57 2.99 -14.97
CA ASP A 194 -27.36 2.53 -13.82
C ASP A 194 -28.42 1.48 -14.19
N SER A 195 -28.99 1.55 -15.40
CA SER A 195 -30.05 0.62 -15.82
C SER A 195 -29.58 -0.83 -15.99
N SER A 196 -28.27 -1.04 -16.06
CA SER A 196 -27.63 -2.35 -16.23
C SER A 196 -27.01 -2.92 -14.96
N ILE A 197 -27.06 -2.17 -13.84
CA ILE A 197 -26.44 -2.54 -12.57
C ILE A 197 -27.45 -3.31 -11.72
N ASP A 198 -26.98 -4.42 -11.17
CA ASP A 198 -27.70 -5.16 -10.14
C ASP A 198 -27.30 -4.61 -8.76
N THR A 199 -28.30 -4.18 -7.97
CA THR A 199 -28.08 -3.51 -6.68
C THR A 199 -28.78 -4.27 -5.55
N MET A 200 -28.17 -4.25 -4.37
CA MET A 200 -28.74 -4.77 -3.14
C MET A 200 -28.77 -3.69 -2.07
N ALA A 201 -29.94 -3.49 -1.45
CA ALA A 201 -30.09 -2.53 -0.36
C ALA A 201 -29.44 -3.06 0.93
N LEU A 202 -28.77 -2.17 1.64
CA LEU A 202 -28.06 -2.41 2.91
C LEU A 202 -28.49 -1.40 3.97
N THR A 203 -28.13 -1.67 5.22
CA THR A 203 -28.23 -0.69 6.31
C THR A 203 -27.07 0.30 6.24
N GLY A 204 -27.30 1.56 6.66
CA GLY A 204 -26.30 2.62 6.62
C GLY A 204 -26.85 3.95 7.13
N GLY A 205 -26.24 5.05 6.71
CA GLY A 205 -26.66 6.41 7.05
C GLY A 205 -28.03 6.76 6.49
N SER A 206 -28.72 7.70 7.14
CA SER A 206 -30.10 8.08 6.82
C SER A 206 -30.22 9.17 5.75
N GLN A 207 -29.13 9.86 5.42
CA GLN A 207 -29.13 10.94 4.44
C GLN A 207 -29.27 10.40 3.02
N LEU A 208 -29.98 11.14 2.15
CA LEU A 208 -30.23 10.75 0.76
C LEU A 208 -28.93 10.47 -0.03
N TYR A 209 -27.86 11.22 0.25
CA TYR A 209 -26.54 11.03 -0.35
C TYR A 209 -26.00 9.60 -0.17
N TYR A 210 -26.32 8.93 0.94
CA TYR A 210 -25.86 7.58 1.22
C TYR A 210 -26.65 6.49 0.45
N GLN A 211 -27.65 6.85 -0.36
CA GLN A 211 -28.30 5.93 -1.30
C GLN A 211 -27.41 5.69 -2.53
N ALA A 212 -26.23 5.15 -2.30
CA ALA A 212 -25.17 4.97 -3.28
C ALA A 212 -24.30 3.76 -2.90
N THR A 213 -23.32 3.45 -3.73
CA THR A 213 -22.21 2.54 -3.41
C THR A 213 -20.91 3.33 -3.51
N TYR A 214 -20.26 3.51 -2.36
CA TYR A 214 -18.97 4.17 -2.24
C TYR A 214 -17.96 3.17 -1.71
N LEU A 215 -16.88 2.97 -2.46
CA LEU A 215 -15.88 1.97 -2.12
C LEU A 215 -14.58 2.66 -1.74
N TYR A 216 -13.96 2.18 -0.67
CA TYR A 216 -12.57 2.47 -0.35
C TYR A 216 -11.66 1.46 -1.07
N PHE A 217 -10.47 1.92 -1.46
CA PHE A 217 -9.47 1.13 -2.15
C PHE A 217 -8.07 1.38 -1.57
N ASP A 218 -7.29 0.32 -1.50
CA ASP A 218 -5.91 0.37 -1.00
C ASP A 218 -5.09 -0.80 -1.59
N ASP A 219 -3.76 -0.73 -1.49
CA ASP A 219 -2.80 -1.77 -1.90
C ASP A 219 -3.02 -2.26 -3.35
N PHE A 220 -2.98 -1.33 -4.33
CA PHE A 220 -3.07 -1.63 -5.76
C PHE A 220 -1.81 -2.33 -6.29
N TYR A 221 -2.00 -3.37 -7.08
CA TYR A 221 -0.91 -4.10 -7.72
C TYR A 221 -1.25 -4.52 -9.14
N LEU A 222 -0.28 -4.38 -10.04
CA LEU A 222 -0.25 -5.02 -11.36
C LEU A 222 1.16 -5.53 -11.63
N GLY A 223 1.30 -6.79 -11.97
CA GLY A 223 2.63 -7.33 -12.26
C GLY A 223 2.62 -8.80 -12.64
N SER A 224 3.78 -9.44 -12.49
CA SER A 224 3.87 -10.89 -12.66
C SER A 224 3.04 -11.59 -11.60
N CYS A 225 2.33 -12.64 -12.01
CA CYS A 225 1.55 -13.47 -11.08
C CYS A 225 2.42 -14.17 -10.04
N ASP A 226 3.68 -14.45 -10.36
CA ASP A 226 4.66 -15.03 -9.42
C ASP A 226 5.17 -14.01 -8.38
N SER A 227 4.79 -12.74 -8.52
CA SER A 227 5.24 -11.63 -7.70
C SER A 227 4.10 -10.90 -7.00
N LEU A 228 2.92 -11.53 -6.96
CA LEU A 228 1.77 -11.03 -6.21
C LEU A 228 2.19 -10.73 -4.76
N PRO A 229 1.85 -9.53 -4.22
CA PRO A 229 2.07 -9.24 -2.83
C PRO A 229 1.34 -10.29 -2.00
N GLN A 230 2.10 -11.06 -1.21
CA GLN A 230 1.47 -12.02 -0.31
C GLN A 230 0.66 -11.27 0.74
N ASP A 231 -0.51 -11.80 1.08
CA ASP A 231 -1.32 -11.35 2.19
C ASP A 231 -0.51 -11.56 3.48
N THR A 232 0.25 -10.56 3.91
CA THR A 232 1.00 -10.60 5.17
C THR A 232 0.09 -10.47 6.39
N SER A 233 -1.23 -10.59 6.20
CA SER A 233 -2.24 -10.71 7.25
C SER A 233 -2.01 -11.95 8.14
N ILE A 234 -1.11 -12.87 7.77
CA ILE A 234 -0.53 -13.88 8.68
C ILE A 234 0.99 -13.96 8.51
N GLY A 235 1.75 -13.07 9.14
CA GLY A 235 3.20 -13.26 9.30
C GLY A 235 3.98 -11.97 9.43
N LEU A 236 4.28 -11.58 10.68
CA LEU A 236 5.22 -10.52 11.04
C LEU A 236 4.99 -9.22 10.26
N ILE A 237 3.92 -8.50 10.64
CA ILE A 237 4.02 -7.04 10.66
C ILE A 237 5.22 -6.76 11.58
N GLU A 238 6.41 -6.52 11.01
CA GLU A 238 7.34 -5.62 11.67
C GLU A 238 6.52 -4.35 11.80
N ARG A 239 5.89 -4.16 12.96
CA ARG A 239 5.65 -2.81 13.42
C ARG A 239 7.06 -2.26 13.44
N LYS A 240 7.45 -1.55 12.38
CA LYS A 240 8.31 -0.38 12.52
C LYS A 240 7.53 0.44 13.54
N LEU A 241 7.74 0.14 14.82
CA LEU A 241 7.21 0.91 15.93
C LEU A 241 7.58 2.32 15.52
N LYS A 242 6.57 3.17 15.30
CA LYS A 242 6.71 4.58 14.90
C LYS A 242 7.40 5.31 16.07
N PHE A 243 8.66 4.97 16.30
CA PHE A 243 9.55 5.44 17.34
C PHE A 243 10.92 5.57 16.66
N LYS A 244 11.01 6.50 15.69
CA LYS A 244 12.27 7.03 15.14
C LYS A 244 13.00 7.84 16.23
N GLU A 245 13.16 7.29 17.42
CA GLU A 245 13.86 7.96 18.52
C GLU A 245 15.27 7.45 18.71
N ALA A 246 15.60 6.24 18.27
CA ALA A 246 16.95 5.69 18.40
C ALA A 246 17.59 5.41 17.03
N LYS A 247 18.84 5.84 16.83
CA LYS A 247 19.70 5.47 15.71
C LYS A 247 20.80 4.54 16.22
N VAL A 248 21.08 3.48 15.47
CA VAL A 248 22.19 2.59 15.77
C VAL A 248 23.13 2.50 14.58
N PHE A 249 24.39 2.83 14.79
CA PHE A 249 25.37 2.91 13.71
C PHE A 249 26.82 2.67 14.20
N PRO A 250 27.68 2.08 13.35
CA PRO A 250 27.35 1.51 12.04
C PRO A 250 26.49 0.24 12.19
N ASN A 251 25.63 -0.01 11.21
CA ASN A 251 24.86 -1.26 11.13
C ASN A 251 24.73 -1.61 9.63
N PRO A 252 25.47 -2.61 9.11
CA PRO A 252 26.27 -3.58 9.85
C PRO A 252 27.45 -3.01 10.65
N SER A 253 27.83 -3.67 11.74
CA SER A 253 28.95 -3.33 12.61
C SER A 253 29.98 -4.46 12.58
N THR A 254 31.27 -4.13 12.72
CA THR A 254 32.36 -5.11 12.90
C THR A 254 32.57 -5.51 14.36
N ALA A 255 31.99 -4.77 15.31
CA ALA A 255 31.94 -5.10 16.74
C ALA A 255 31.27 -3.96 17.53
N GLN A 256 31.76 -2.74 17.33
CA GLN A 256 31.34 -1.56 18.08
C GLN A 256 30.26 -0.78 17.33
N PHE A 257 29.23 -0.36 18.04
CA PHE A 257 28.17 0.49 17.50
C PHE A 257 27.67 1.47 18.55
N ASN A 258 27.31 2.65 18.07
CA ASN A 258 26.75 3.73 18.86
C ASN A 258 25.23 3.65 18.83
N ILE A 259 24.62 4.02 19.94
CA ILE A 259 23.18 4.16 20.12
C ILE A 259 22.93 5.62 20.44
N GLU A 260 22.19 6.32 19.59
CA GLU A 260 21.78 7.72 19.77
C GLU A 260 20.27 7.78 19.94
N VAL A 261 19.79 8.27 21.07
CA VAL A 261 18.37 8.49 21.37
C VAL A 261 18.02 9.98 21.37
N LYS A 262 16.84 10.34 20.87
CA LYS A 262 16.42 11.75 20.71
C LYS A 262 16.27 12.53 22.02
N LYS A 263 15.82 11.88 23.08
CA LYS A 263 15.60 12.50 24.40
C LYS A 263 16.61 11.91 25.37
N ALA A 264 17.31 12.78 26.12
CA ALA A 264 18.16 12.31 27.21
C ALA A 264 17.30 11.79 28.37
N ASP A 265 17.53 10.55 28.78
CA ASP A 265 16.81 9.89 29.87
C ASP A 265 17.62 8.68 30.38
N ALA A 266 17.09 7.99 31.40
CA ALA A 266 17.62 6.70 31.84
C ALA A 266 17.06 5.55 30.99
N TYR A 267 17.96 4.73 30.45
CA TYR A 267 17.63 3.62 29.57
C TYR A 267 18.32 2.32 30.02
N THR A 268 17.61 1.20 29.89
CA THR A 268 18.20 -0.15 29.99
C THR A 268 18.36 -0.73 28.59
N LEU A 269 19.47 -1.41 28.35
CA LEU A 269 19.86 -2.02 27.09
C LEU A 269 19.96 -3.53 27.25
N GLU A 270 19.37 -4.28 26.33
CA GLU A 270 19.56 -5.73 26.23
C GLU A 270 19.90 -6.07 24.79
N VAL A 271 21.05 -6.69 24.52
CA VAL A 271 21.34 -7.29 23.21
C VAL A 271 21.01 -8.77 23.31
N MET A 272 20.17 -9.28 22.41
CA MET A 272 19.77 -10.68 22.36
C MET A 272 20.30 -11.36 21.10
N ASP A 273 20.64 -12.65 21.22
CA ASP A 273 20.93 -13.50 20.06
C ASP A 273 19.65 -14.01 19.38
N HIS A 274 19.80 -14.77 18.29
CA HIS A 274 18.69 -15.34 17.51
C HIS A 274 17.79 -16.31 18.30
N SER A 275 18.23 -16.80 19.46
CA SER A 275 17.42 -17.64 20.36
C SER A 275 16.63 -16.82 21.39
N GLY A 276 16.78 -15.49 21.39
CA GLY A 276 16.16 -14.58 22.36
C GLY A 276 16.92 -14.49 23.69
N ARG A 277 18.11 -15.10 23.78
CA ARG A 277 18.94 -15.03 24.99
C ARG A 277 19.68 -13.70 25.02
N ALA A 278 19.55 -12.95 26.11
CA ALA A 278 20.33 -11.74 26.35
C ALA A 278 21.83 -12.09 26.47
N VAL A 279 22.64 -11.55 25.57
CA VAL A 279 24.10 -11.69 25.53
C VAL A 279 24.83 -10.48 26.13
N ILE A 280 24.18 -9.31 26.13
CA ILE A 280 24.61 -8.11 26.85
C ILE A 280 23.39 -7.53 27.56
N SER A 281 23.58 -7.09 28.80
CA SER A 281 22.62 -6.25 29.52
C SER A 281 23.39 -5.06 30.10
N ASP A 282 22.95 -3.85 29.80
CA ASP A 282 23.61 -2.61 30.25
C ASP A 282 22.58 -1.51 30.53
N SER A 283 23.01 -0.37 31.05
CA SER A 283 22.16 0.81 31.24
C SER A 283 22.94 2.09 31.00
N PHE A 284 22.29 3.12 30.49
CA PHE A 284 22.91 4.44 30.33
C PHE A 284 21.92 5.55 30.69
N ASN A 285 22.46 6.69 31.11
CA ASN A 285 21.69 7.91 31.35
C ASN A 285 22.23 9.00 30.44
N GLY A 286 21.39 9.52 29.54
CA GLY A 286 21.78 10.51 28.54
C GLY A 286 21.13 10.24 27.18
N SER A 287 21.68 10.84 26.13
CA SER A 287 21.18 10.71 24.76
C SER A 287 22.03 9.81 23.86
N THR A 288 23.21 9.39 24.31
CA THR A 288 24.13 8.57 23.49
C THR A 288 24.90 7.59 24.34
N THR A 289 25.13 6.39 23.83
CA THR A 289 26.06 5.41 24.40
C THR A 289 26.66 4.52 23.31
N GLN A 290 27.62 3.69 23.65
CA GLN A 290 28.27 2.74 22.75
C GLN A 290 28.25 1.35 23.38
N LEU A 291 27.98 0.33 22.56
CA LEU A 291 28.13 -1.07 22.92
C LEU A 291 29.16 -1.75 22.01
N ASN A 292 29.71 -2.86 22.50
CA ASN A 292 30.73 -3.64 21.82
C ASN A 292 30.37 -5.13 21.85
N LEU A 293 30.26 -5.74 20.67
CA LEU A 293 30.03 -7.17 20.47
C LEU A 293 31.31 -7.91 20.02
N ALA A 294 32.50 -7.38 20.28
CA ALA A 294 33.74 -8.09 20.02
C ALA A 294 33.77 -9.45 20.73
N GLY A 295 34.12 -10.50 19.99
CA GLY A 295 34.18 -11.87 20.49
C GLY A 295 32.86 -12.65 20.41
N PHE A 296 31.77 -12.03 19.97
CA PHE A 296 30.55 -12.73 19.59
C PHE A 296 30.61 -13.18 18.11
N SER A 297 29.91 -14.26 17.78
CA SER A 297 29.85 -14.80 16.42
C SER A 297 29.17 -13.81 15.46
N GLU A 298 29.62 -13.77 14.20
CA GLU A 298 28.90 -13.05 13.15
C GLU A 298 27.44 -13.51 13.04
N GLY A 299 26.54 -12.57 12.76
CA GLY A 299 25.12 -12.85 12.62
C GLY A 299 24.20 -11.72 13.02
N VAL A 300 22.94 -12.08 13.23
CA VAL A 300 21.87 -11.14 13.58
C VAL A 300 21.64 -11.13 15.09
N TYR A 301 21.66 -9.93 15.64
CA TYR A 301 21.33 -9.64 17.03
C TYR A 301 20.15 -8.66 17.12
N PHE A 302 19.46 -8.65 18.25
CA PHE A 302 18.36 -7.73 18.52
C PHE A 302 18.68 -6.88 19.75
N LEU A 303 18.91 -5.59 19.54
CA LEU A 303 19.03 -4.61 20.62
C LEU A 303 17.64 -4.22 21.10
N ARG A 304 17.40 -4.30 22.39
CA ARG A 304 16.22 -3.78 23.09
C ARG A 304 16.62 -2.59 23.96
N ILE A 305 15.96 -1.45 23.82
CA ILE A 305 16.15 -0.24 24.64
C ILE A 305 14.88 0.00 25.43
N ILE A 306 14.98 0.09 26.75
CA ILE A 306 13.85 0.19 27.67
C ILE A 306 13.93 1.52 28.41
N SER A 307 12.82 2.27 28.45
CA SER A 307 12.63 3.46 29.30
C SER A 307 11.20 3.44 29.84
N ASP A 308 11.07 3.57 31.16
CA ASP A 308 9.82 3.42 31.92
C ASP A 308 9.03 2.13 31.58
N ARG A 309 7.97 2.27 30.78
CA ARG A 309 7.06 1.20 30.32
C ARG A 309 7.15 0.93 28.82
N ARG A 310 8.14 1.51 28.13
CA ARG A 310 8.32 1.38 26.69
C ARG A 310 9.59 0.59 26.41
N ALA A 311 9.50 -0.33 25.45
CA ALA A 311 10.64 -1.04 24.90
C ALA A 311 10.70 -0.80 23.39
N TYR A 312 11.88 -0.47 22.91
CA TYR A 312 12.24 -0.38 21.49
C TYR A 312 13.08 -1.60 21.12
N TYR A 313 13.01 -2.00 19.85
CA TYR A 313 13.84 -3.08 19.31
C TYR A 313 14.51 -2.63 18.01
N GLN A 314 15.76 -3.04 17.80
CA GLN A 314 16.52 -2.78 16.60
C GLN A 314 17.40 -3.97 16.26
N LYS A 315 17.30 -4.39 15.00
CA LYS A 315 18.19 -5.40 14.43
C LYS A 315 19.60 -4.85 14.28
N ILE A 316 20.59 -5.59 14.74
CA ILE A 316 22.03 -5.36 14.57
C ILE A 316 22.59 -6.49 13.72
N ILE A 317 23.39 -6.15 12.71
CA ILE A 317 24.10 -7.10 11.86
C ILE A 317 25.58 -7.02 12.25
N LEU A 318 26.13 -8.09 12.80
CA LEU A 318 27.54 -8.23 13.11
C LEU A 318 28.21 -9.02 11.98
N GLN A 319 29.19 -8.41 11.32
CA GLN A 319 29.95 -9.01 10.22
C GLN A 319 31.34 -8.34 10.15
N ASP A 320 32.36 -9.09 9.76
CA ASP A 320 33.74 -8.62 9.64
C ASP A 320 33.98 -7.58 8.52
#